data_AF-A0A0F9CP52-F1
#
_entry.id   AF-A0A0F9CP52-F1
#
_cell.length_a   1.000
_cell.length_b   1.000
_cell.length_c   1.000
_cell.angle_alpha   90.00
_cell.angle_beta   90.00
_cell.angle_gamma   90.00
#
_symmetry.space_group_name_H-M   'P 1'
#
loop_
_entity.id
_entity.type
_entity.pdbx_description
1 polymer ?
#
loop_
_entity_poly.entity_id
_entity_poly.type
_entity_poly.pdbx_seq_one_letter_code
_entity_poly.pdbx_strand_id
1 'polypeptide(L)'
;EDPVTPLNANAPFGQLIAVNPTPGNTFGAAWWTGTNAGEACLTVRARGWYIAGFEFDALADAECIVLGGGDTGTNAGGTMIEDCLFVGQNQGLAGIDWQSSIAGNPHVTIRGNGFYGFTSGSTAGNCLSCTSSGIDQPRFALIENNWFGDSDNLIDMNPRGFKESIIRYNIFYTNGDNQNPDEIIDNTGGNDTQIYGNKFPEPYTTAGGYVAGTNDNWAGNMAEDVAGEAANGWTYADPATA
;
A
#
# COMPACT_ATOMS: atom_id res chain seq x y z
N GLU A 1 -12.89 17.77 -1.88
CA GLU A 1 -11.83 18.73 -1.51
C GLU A 1 -10.55 17.94 -1.48
N ASP A 2 -9.48 18.47 -2.08
CA ASP A 2 -8.15 17.86 -2.15
C ASP A 2 -7.27 18.47 -1.05
N PRO A 3 -7.44 18.05 0.21
CA PRO A 3 -6.63 18.53 1.31
C PRO A 3 -5.14 18.27 1.04
N VAL A 4 -4.36 19.25 1.44
CA VAL A 4 -2.92 19.09 1.56
C VAL A 4 -2.55 19.48 2.98
N THR A 5 -1.90 18.58 3.71
CA THR A 5 -1.45 18.92 5.07
C THR A 5 -0.46 20.09 4.99
N PRO A 6 -0.34 20.90 6.05
CA PRO A 6 0.71 21.91 6.14
C PRO A 6 2.11 21.30 5.95
N LEU A 7 3.09 22.17 5.67
CA LEU A 7 4.51 21.80 5.70
C LEU A 7 4.99 21.63 7.14
N ASN A 8 6.11 20.92 7.31
CA ASN A 8 6.75 20.70 8.61
C ASN A 8 7.06 22.00 9.38
N ALA A 9 7.35 23.10 8.69
CA ALA A 9 7.62 24.39 9.33
C ALA A 9 6.39 25.01 10.02
N ASN A 10 5.17 24.57 9.62
CA ASN A 10 3.92 25.18 10.04
C ASN A 10 3.16 24.29 11.03
N ALA A 11 2.98 23.01 10.69
CA ALA A 11 2.31 22.03 11.54
C ALA A 11 2.91 20.63 11.31
N PRO A 12 3.99 20.28 12.01
CA PRO A 12 4.71 19.03 11.82
C PRO A 12 4.05 17.82 12.50
N PHE A 13 2.87 17.97 13.10
CA PHE A 13 2.12 16.89 13.74
C PHE A 13 0.63 17.24 13.66
N GLY A 14 -0.21 16.24 13.39
CA GLY A 14 -1.64 16.44 13.23
C GLY A 14 -2.39 15.12 13.24
N GLN A 15 -3.71 15.21 13.33
CA GLN A 15 -4.58 14.04 13.31
C GLN A 15 -5.79 14.32 12.42
N LEU A 16 -6.15 13.34 11.59
CA LEU A 16 -7.40 13.26 10.87
C LEU A 16 -8.08 11.97 11.34
N ILE A 17 -9.24 12.08 11.96
CA ILE A 17 -9.93 10.93 12.53
C ILE A 17 -11.39 10.99 12.11
N ALA A 18 -11.83 9.93 11.44
CA ALA A 18 -13.21 9.67 11.14
C ALA A 18 -13.70 8.41 11.86
N VAL A 19 -15.01 8.15 11.77
CA VAL A 19 -15.63 6.94 12.28
C VAL A 19 -16.24 6.20 11.10
N ASN A 20 -15.48 5.30 10.49
CA ASN A 20 -16.04 4.29 9.61
C ASN A 20 -16.64 3.18 10.51
N PRO A 21 -17.97 2.99 10.52
CA PRO A 21 -18.59 2.00 11.39
C PRO A 21 -18.25 0.55 11.03
N THR A 22 -17.57 0.31 9.90
CA THR A 22 -17.30 -1.04 9.38
C THR A 22 -15.96 -1.11 8.66
N PRO A 23 -14.89 -1.55 9.35
CA PRO A 23 -13.64 -1.92 8.70
C PRO A 23 -13.92 -3.01 7.65
N GLY A 24 -13.64 -2.72 6.38
CA GLY A 24 -13.75 -3.69 5.28
C GLY A 24 -15.06 -3.71 4.49
N ASN A 25 -16.01 -2.81 4.74
CA ASN A 25 -17.18 -2.58 3.89
C ASN A 25 -17.59 -1.10 3.90
N THR A 26 -18.03 -0.57 2.75
CA THR A 26 -18.54 0.81 2.64
C THR A 26 -19.99 0.93 3.11
N PHE A 27 -20.29 1.89 3.99
CA PHE A 27 -21.66 2.30 4.35
C PHE A 27 -21.84 3.83 4.28
N GLY A 28 -20.92 4.54 3.63
CA GLY A 28 -21.09 5.95 3.26
C GLY A 28 -21.07 6.99 4.39
N ALA A 29 -20.59 6.67 5.59
CA ALA A 29 -20.61 7.60 6.72
C ALA A 29 -19.40 8.56 6.79
N ALA A 30 -18.23 8.16 6.29
CA ALA A 30 -17.00 8.98 6.29
C ALA A 30 -16.16 8.73 5.03
N TRP A 31 -16.73 9.12 3.89
CA TRP A 31 -16.15 9.00 2.56
C TRP A 31 -15.32 10.24 2.20
N TRP A 32 -14.14 10.02 1.61
CA TRP A 32 -13.26 11.05 1.07
C TRP A 32 -12.88 10.73 -0.38
N THR A 33 -13.35 11.56 -1.31
CA THR A 33 -12.93 11.52 -2.72
C THR A 33 -12.22 12.80 -3.10
N GLY A 34 -11.24 12.68 -4.01
CA GLY A 34 -10.67 13.81 -4.73
C GLY A 34 -11.74 14.58 -5.53
N THR A 35 -11.45 15.82 -5.87
CA THR A 35 -12.36 16.70 -6.60
C THR A 35 -12.43 16.33 -8.07
N ASN A 36 -11.30 15.90 -8.66
CA ASN A 36 -11.21 15.53 -10.08
C ASN A 36 -10.40 14.24 -10.28
N ALA A 37 -10.53 13.64 -11.47
CA ALA A 37 -9.63 12.57 -11.92
C ALA A 37 -8.17 13.03 -11.95
N GLY A 38 -7.24 12.14 -11.60
CA GLY A 38 -5.81 12.42 -11.51
C GLY A 38 -5.37 13.30 -10.32
N GLU A 39 -6.29 13.66 -9.41
CA GLU A 39 -5.97 14.43 -8.21
C GLU A 39 -6.10 13.55 -6.96
N ALA A 40 -5.03 13.48 -6.17
CA ALA A 40 -5.01 12.68 -4.95
C ALA A 40 -6.06 13.14 -3.93
N CYS A 41 -6.70 12.20 -3.22
CA CYS A 41 -7.71 12.53 -2.21
C CYS A 41 -7.08 13.23 -0.99
N LEU A 42 -5.84 12.89 -0.63
CA LEU A 42 -5.10 13.56 0.43
C LEU A 42 -3.59 13.54 0.14
N THR A 43 -2.94 14.70 0.25
CA THR A 43 -1.48 14.79 0.22
C THR A 43 -0.93 15.14 1.61
N VAL A 44 -0.11 14.25 2.17
CA VAL A 44 0.55 14.41 3.47
C VAL A 44 1.96 14.92 3.24
N ARG A 45 2.24 16.18 3.62
CA ARG A 45 3.54 16.84 3.45
C ARG A 45 4.34 17.01 4.74
N ALA A 46 3.71 16.83 5.89
CA ALA A 46 4.34 16.98 7.20
C ALA A 46 4.45 15.63 7.90
N ARG A 47 5.40 15.54 8.83
CA ARG A 47 5.71 14.30 9.55
C ARG A 47 4.65 14.00 10.61
N GLY A 48 4.67 12.79 11.14
CA GLY A 48 3.95 12.44 12.38
C GLY A 48 2.44 12.69 12.35
N TRP A 49 1.82 12.57 11.18
CA TRP A 49 0.37 12.63 11.05
C TRP A 49 -0.26 11.29 11.41
N TYR A 50 -1.41 11.34 12.06
CA TYR A 50 -2.22 10.16 12.35
C TYR A 50 -3.53 10.26 11.56
N ILE A 51 -3.82 9.29 10.70
CA ILE A 51 -4.97 9.27 9.80
C ILE A 51 -5.73 7.98 10.06
N ALA A 52 -7.00 8.07 10.47
CA ALA A 52 -7.76 6.88 10.82
C ALA A 52 -9.25 6.94 10.52
N GLY A 53 -9.84 5.77 10.23
CA GLY A 53 -11.28 5.57 10.18
C GLY A 53 -11.98 6.21 8.98
N PHE A 54 -11.26 6.45 7.87
CA PHE A 54 -11.82 6.98 6.64
C PHE A 54 -12.05 5.88 5.61
N GLU A 55 -13.00 6.12 4.71
CA GLU A 55 -13.03 5.49 3.40
C GLU A 55 -12.49 6.49 2.38
N PHE A 56 -11.35 6.19 1.77
CA PHE A 56 -10.79 6.98 0.68
C PHE A 56 -11.17 6.34 -0.65
N ASP A 57 -11.60 7.18 -1.57
CA ASP A 57 -11.99 6.73 -2.89
C ASP A 57 -11.28 7.52 -4.00
N ALA A 58 -10.41 6.81 -4.71
CA ALA A 58 -9.67 7.33 -5.84
C ALA A 58 -10.54 7.29 -7.12
N LEU A 59 -10.78 8.47 -7.67
CA LEU A 59 -11.29 8.63 -9.02
C LEU A 59 -10.28 8.12 -10.07
N ALA A 60 -10.69 8.13 -11.34
CA ALA A 60 -9.83 7.71 -12.45
C ALA A 60 -8.42 8.34 -12.38
N ASP A 61 -7.41 7.48 -12.48
CA ASP A 61 -6.00 7.83 -12.47
C ASP A 61 -5.51 8.61 -11.22
N ALA A 62 -6.30 8.63 -10.13
CA ALA A 62 -5.96 9.34 -8.90
C ALA A 62 -5.41 8.41 -7.80
N GLU A 63 -4.68 8.96 -6.85
CA GLU A 63 -4.29 8.27 -5.62
C GLU A 63 -5.25 8.58 -4.46
N CYS A 64 -5.46 7.63 -3.56
CA CYS A 64 -6.17 7.94 -2.31
C CYS A 64 -5.29 8.80 -1.40
N ILE A 65 -4.06 8.39 -1.11
CA ILE A 65 -3.11 9.18 -0.32
C ILE A 65 -1.76 9.28 -1.03
N VAL A 66 -1.25 10.50 -1.12
CA VAL A 66 0.14 10.78 -1.46
C VAL A 66 0.92 11.12 -0.20
N LEU A 67 1.98 10.37 0.06
CA LEU A 67 2.97 10.66 1.09
C LEU A 67 4.15 11.41 0.46
N GLY A 68 4.23 12.71 0.72
CA GLY A 68 5.25 13.58 0.17
C GLY A 68 4.67 14.75 -0.61
N GLY A 69 5.34 15.13 -1.70
CA GLY A 69 5.09 16.35 -2.47
C GLY A 69 6.39 16.98 -3.01
N GLY A 70 6.21 18.01 -3.85
CA GLY A 70 7.30 18.73 -4.52
C GLY A 70 7.82 19.98 -3.79
N ASP A 71 7.19 20.38 -2.68
CA ASP A 71 7.58 21.59 -1.95
C ASP A 71 8.79 21.37 -1.05
N THR A 72 9.67 22.37 -0.96
CA THR A 72 10.78 22.36 0.00
C THR A 72 10.24 22.28 1.44
N GLY A 73 10.81 21.39 2.25
CA GLY A 73 10.37 21.15 3.62
C GLY A 73 9.27 20.09 3.75
N THR A 74 8.88 19.47 2.64
CA THR A 74 8.03 18.27 2.63
C THR A 74 8.79 17.07 3.21
N ASN A 75 8.15 16.38 4.16
CA ASN A 75 8.59 15.10 4.69
C ASN A 75 7.39 14.50 5.44
N ALA A 76 6.84 13.40 4.92
CA ALA A 76 5.69 12.71 5.49
C ALA A 76 6.07 11.59 6.48
N GLY A 77 7.33 11.56 6.92
CA GLY A 77 7.85 10.47 7.73
C GLY A 77 7.15 10.37 9.09
N GLY A 78 7.11 9.16 9.66
CA GLY A 78 6.41 8.90 10.91
C GLY A 78 4.88 9.00 10.84
N THR A 79 4.32 9.12 9.64
CA THR A 79 2.86 9.10 9.44
C THR A 79 2.31 7.71 9.77
N MET A 80 1.18 7.66 10.46
CA MET A 80 0.45 6.45 10.79
C MET A 80 -0.93 6.51 10.13
N ILE A 81 -1.27 5.47 9.39
CA ILE A 81 -2.54 5.30 8.67
C ILE A 81 -3.18 4.01 9.15
N GLU A 82 -4.35 4.09 9.78
CA GLU A 82 -5.00 2.92 10.34
C GLU A 82 -6.52 2.85 10.22
N ASP A 83 -7.03 1.62 10.18
CA ASP A 83 -8.46 1.33 10.16
C ASP A 83 -9.22 2.09 9.05
N CYS A 84 -8.56 2.33 7.91
CA CYS A 84 -9.14 2.94 6.73
C CYS A 84 -9.52 1.89 5.68
N LEU A 85 -10.43 2.27 4.80
CA LEU A 85 -10.77 1.53 3.58
C LEU A 85 -10.30 2.36 2.37
N PHE A 86 -9.59 1.73 1.44
CA PHE A 86 -9.06 2.34 0.22
C PHE A 86 -9.73 1.69 -0.98
N VAL A 87 -10.44 2.49 -1.74
CA VAL A 87 -11.27 2.06 -2.87
C VAL A 87 -10.76 2.76 -4.13
N GLY A 88 -10.44 1.98 -5.16
CA GLY A 88 -10.00 2.53 -6.44
C GLY A 88 -11.11 2.69 -7.49
N GLN A 89 -12.37 2.34 -7.19
CA GLN A 89 -13.49 2.39 -8.16
C GLN A 89 -13.23 1.70 -9.51
N ASN A 90 -12.31 0.75 -9.57
CA ASN A 90 -11.82 0.12 -10.81
C ASN A 90 -11.26 1.12 -11.84
N GLN A 91 -10.71 2.24 -11.37
CA GLN A 91 -10.12 3.29 -12.21
C GLN A 91 -8.96 4.03 -11.53
N GLY A 92 -8.82 3.91 -10.21
CA GLY A 92 -7.83 4.60 -9.39
C GLY A 92 -6.42 4.09 -9.61
N LEU A 93 -5.45 4.99 -9.46
CA LEU A 93 -4.04 4.73 -9.67
C LEU A 93 -3.36 4.10 -8.46
N ALA A 94 -3.61 4.63 -7.26
CA ALA A 94 -3.00 4.07 -6.06
C ALA A 94 -3.81 4.24 -4.78
N GLY A 95 -3.69 3.29 -3.85
CA GLY A 95 -4.18 3.46 -2.48
C GLY A 95 -3.27 4.41 -1.70
N ILE A 96 -2.00 4.04 -1.53
CA ILE A 96 -1.00 4.93 -0.93
C ILE A 96 0.23 4.96 -1.82
N ASP A 97 0.61 6.15 -2.26
CA ASP A 97 1.81 6.36 -3.06
C ASP A 97 2.82 7.26 -2.33
N TRP A 98 4.05 6.77 -2.23
CA TRP A 98 5.20 7.58 -1.83
C TRP A 98 5.70 8.40 -3.02
N GLN A 99 5.44 9.71 -2.95
CA GLN A 99 5.88 10.66 -3.96
C GLN A 99 6.71 11.79 -3.35
N SER A 100 8.04 11.69 -3.33
CA SER A 100 8.88 12.87 -3.07
C SER A 100 10.25 12.80 -3.73
N SER A 101 10.56 13.85 -4.49
CA SER A 101 11.91 14.12 -5.00
C SER A 101 12.75 14.99 -4.05
N ILE A 102 12.17 15.43 -2.92
CA ILE A 102 12.72 16.47 -2.04
C ILE A 102 13.17 15.94 -0.68
N ALA A 103 12.59 14.86 -0.19
CA ALA A 103 13.01 14.17 1.03
C ALA A 103 12.57 12.70 1.01
N GLY A 104 13.20 11.86 1.81
CA GLY A 104 12.64 10.56 2.15
C GLY A 104 11.45 10.68 3.11
N ASN A 105 10.55 9.71 3.07
CA ASN A 105 9.40 9.60 3.99
C ASN A 105 9.51 8.31 4.83
N PRO A 106 10.47 8.23 5.77
CA PRO A 106 10.72 7.02 6.55
C PRO A 106 9.70 6.84 7.69
N HIS A 107 9.69 5.67 8.33
CA HIS A 107 8.90 5.37 9.53
C HIS A 107 7.37 5.46 9.34
N VAL A 108 6.89 5.32 8.11
CA VAL A 108 5.45 5.29 7.84
C VAL A 108 4.87 3.96 8.33
N THR A 109 3.77 4.02 9.08
CA THR A 109 3.03 2.83 9.54
C THR A 109 1.68 2.77 8.84
N ILE A 110 1.39 1.65 8.18
CA ILE A 110 0.11 1.37 7.52
C ILE A 110 -0.43 0.08 8.13
N ARG A 111 -1.52 0.18 8.90
CA ARG A 111 -2.04 -0.98 9.64
C ARG A 111 -3.56 -1.09 9.70
N GLY A 112 -4.09 -2.30 9.69
CA GLY A 112 -5.53 -2.52 9.86
C GLY A 112 -6.39 -1.98 8.71
N ASN A 113 -5.80 -1.68 7.55
CA ASN A 113 -6.53 -1.12 6.42
C ASN A 113 -6.99 -2.19 5.42
N GLY A 114 -7.97 -1.84 4.61
CA GLY A 114 -8.39 -2.61 3.44
C GLY A 114 -8.11 -1.88 2.13
N PHE A 115 -7.64 -2.58 1.11
CA PHE A 115 -7.35 -2.01 -0.20
C PHE A 115 -7.97 -2.84 -1.33
N TYR A 116 -8.72 -2.20 -2.21
CA TYR A 116 -9.24 -2.86 -3.41
C TYR A 116 -9.66 -1.88 -4.52
N GLY A 117 -9.81 -2.42 -5.73
CA GLY A 117 -10.38 -1.74 -6.88
C GLY A 117 -9.41 -0.83 -7.64
N PHE A 118 -8.09 -0.98 -7.49
CA PHE A 118 -7.12 -0.13 -8.20
C PHE A 118 -6.80 -0.73 -9.56
N THR A 119 -7.54 -0.32 -10.59
CA THR A 119 -7.37 -0.78 -11.98
C THR A 119 -7.29 0.39 -12.96
N SER A 120 -6.21 1.17 -12.89
CA SER A 120 -6.10 2.43 -13.62
C SER A 120 -6.17 2.24 -15.14
N GLY A 121 -6.84 3.16 -15.83
CA GLY A 121 -7.03 3.09 -17.29
C GLY A 121 -5.81 3.56 -18.08
N SER A 122 -4.90 4.29 -17.44
CA SER A 122 -3.71 4.88 -18.07
C SER A 122 -2.42 4.09 -17.77
N THR A 123 -2.35 3.44 -16.62
CA THR A 123 -1.24 2.60 -16.14
C THR A 123 -1.78 1.54 -15.18
N ALA A 124 -0.99 0.52 -14.83
CA ALA A 124 -1.42 -0.44 -13.80
C ALA A 124 -1.69 0.26 -12.45
N GLY A 125 -2.85 -0.01 -11.85
CA GLY A 125 -3.22 0.47 -10.52
C GLY A 125 -2.58 -0.36 -9.39
N ASN A 126 -2.27 0.28 -8.25
CA ASN A 126 -1.52 -0.38 -7.16
C ASN A 126 -2.14 -0.09 -5.80
N CYS A 127 -2.27 -1.05 -4.90
CA CYS A 127 -2.70 -0.71 -3.53
C CYS A 127 -1.66 0.15 -2.81
N LEU A 128 -0.39 -0.24 -2.89
CA LEU A 128 0.75 0.53 -2.39
C LEU A 128 1.80 0.68 -3.50
N SER A 129 2.34 1.89 -3.67
CA SER A 129 3.39 2.14 -4.64
C SER A 129 4.38 3.21 -4.21
N CYS A 130 5.48 3.33 -4.94
CA CYS A 130 6.38 4.47 -4.82
C CYS A 130 6.75 4.97 -6.21
N THR A 131 6.03 5.98 -6.70
CA THR A 131 6.26 6.54 -8.03
C THR A 131 7.35 7.61 -8.05
N SER A 132 7.77 8.12 -6.88
CA SER A 132 8.90 9.07 -6.78
C SER A 132 9.62 9.00 -5.43
N SER A 133 10.95 8.80 -5.48
CA SER A 133 11.85 8.88 -4.32
C SER A 133 13.23 9.38 -4.76
N GLY A 134 13.52 10.66 -4.53
CA GLY A 134 14.78 11.28 -4.95
C GLY A 134 15.96 11.09 -3.99
N ILE A 135 15.69 10.81 -2.71
CA ILE A 135 16.70 11.03 -1.66
C ILE A 135 16.74 9.91 -0.60
N ASP A 136 15.64 9.20 -0.37
CA ASP A 136 15.63 7.91 0.34
C ASP A 136 14.28 7.23 0.08
N GLN A 137 14.32 5.94 -0.23
CA GLN A 137 13.13 5.12 -0.47
C GLN A 137 12.33 4.93 0.83
N PRO A 138 11.12 4.36 0.80
CA PRO A 138 10.34 4.08 2.01
C PRO A 138 11.12 3.21 3.00
N ARG A 139 11.77 3.86 3.96
CA ARG A 139 12.68 3.21 4.93
C ARG A 139 12.00 3.06 6.28
N PHE A 140 12.24 1.93 6.96
CA PHE A 140 11.64 1.63 8.26
C PHE A 140 10.11 1.71 8.25
N ALA A 141 9.48 1.43 7.11
CA ALA A 141 8.05 1.33 7.02
C ALA A 141 7.56 0.09 7.77
N LEU A 142 6.36 0.18 8.34
CA LEU A 142 5.66 -0.94 8.95
C LEU A 142 4.32 -1.12 8.26
N ILE A 143 4.18 -2.21 7.52
CA ILE A 143 2.95 -2.58 6.81
C ILE A 143 2.39 -3.82 7.50
N GLU A 144 1.33 -3.68 8.30
CA GLU A 144 0.83 -4.82 9.09
C GLU A 144 -0.68 -4.94 9.24
N ASN A 145 -1.18 -6.18 9.30
CA ASN A 145 -2.62 -6.46 9.52
C ASN A 145 -3.55 -5.79 8.50
N ASN A 146 -3.07 -5.54 7.28
CA ASN A 146 -3.91 -5.05 6.19
C ASN A 146 -4.43 -6.23 5.34
N TRP A 147 -5.47 -5.98 4.56
CA TRP A 147 -5.89 -6.89 3.50
C TRP A 147 -5.87 -6.20 2.14
N PHE A 148 -5.46 -6.93 1.10
CA PHE A 148 -5.26 -6.42 -0.26
C PHE A 148 -5.94 -7.36 -1.27
N GLY A 149 -6.69 -6.81 -2.23
CA GLY A 149 -7.31 -7.61 -3.29
C GLY A 149 -7.88 -6.78 -4.45
N ASP A 150 -8.44 -7.46 -5.44
CA ASP A 150 -9.22 -6.90 -6.57
C ASP A 150 -8.58 -5.64 -7.21
N SER A 151 -7.30 -5.70 -7.55
CA SER A 151 -6.53 -4.58 -8.13
C SER A 151 -5.53 -5.12 -9.16
N ASP A 152 -5.03 -4.27 -10.08
CA ASP A 152 -4.01 -4.69 -11.07
C ASP A 152 -2.74 -5.16 -10.39
N ASN A 153 -2.31 -4.48 -9.31
CA ASN A 153 -1.23 -4.89 -8.43
C ASN A 153 -1.59 -4.59 -6.97
N LEU A 154 -1.04 -5.38 -6.05
CA LEU A 154 -1.22 -5.16 -4.62
C LEU A 154 -0.13 -4.23 -4.10
N ILE A 155 1.07 -4.73 -3.86
CA ILE A 155 2.21 -3.90 -3.46
C ILE A 155 3.23 -3.90 -4.59
N ASP A 156 3.30 -2.82 -5.36
CA ASP A 156 4.32 -2.65 -6.41
C ASP A 156 5.17 -1.41 -6.12
N MET A 157 6.37 -1.65 -5.63
CA MET A 157 7.31 -0.60 -5.26
C MET A 157 8.40 -0.38 -6.33
N ASN A 158 8.35 -1.07 -7.46
CA ASN A 158 9.36 -1.03 -8.51
C ASN A 158 9.52 0.39 -9.11
N PRO A 159 10.75 0.89 -9.35
CA PRO A 159 12.07 0.30 -9.10
C PRO A 159 12.69 0.75 -7.77
N ARG A 160 11.88 1.21 -6.83
CA ARG A 160 12.34 1.86 -5.60
C ARG A 160 12.35 0.87 -4.45
N GLY A 161 11.27 0.19 -4.13
CA GLY A 161 11.24 -0.78 -3.04
C GLY A 161 11.27 -0.16 -1.64
N PHE A 162 10.90 -0.95 -0.64
CA PHE A 162 11.07 -0.68 0.77
C PHE A 162 12.50 -0.99 1.23
N LYS A 163 12.99 -0.21 2.19
CA LYS A 163 14.32 -0.40 2.81
C LYS A 163 14.21 -0.62 4.31
N GLU A 164 14.90 -1.61 4.84
CA GLU A 164 14.97 -1.87 6.29
C GLU A 164 13.57 -1.88 6.96
N SER A 165 12.58 -2.37 6.23
CA SER A 165 11.15 -2.25 6.58
C SER A 165 10.58 -3.59 7.06
N ILE A 166 9.34 -3.57 7.55
CA ILE A 166 8.64 -4.75 8.02
C ILE A 166 7.28 -4.84 7.33
N ILE A 167 7.02 -5.97 6.67
CA ILE A 167 5.73 -6.30 6.06
C ILE A 167 5.24 -7.59 6.69
N ARG A 168 4.22 -7.52 7.56
CA ARG A 168 3.82 -8.69 8.35
C ARG A 168 2.33 -8.82 8.61
N TYR A 169 1.88 -10.06 8.78
CA TYR A 169 0.50 -10.36 9.17
C TYR A 169 -0.57 -9.75 8.26
N ASN A 170 -0.23 -9.47 7.00
CA ASN A 170 -1.18 -9.03 6.00
C ASN A 170 -1.82 -10.23 5.29
N ILE A 171 -2.98 -10.00 4.68
CA ILE A 171 -3.69 -10.98 3.85
C ILE A 171 -3.71 -10.47 2.42
N PHE A 172 -3.28 -11.31 1.48
CA PHE A 172 -3.30 -11.02 0.05
C PHE A 172 -4.29 -11.97 -0.64
N TYR A 173 -5.14 -11.43 -1.51
CA TYR A 173 -6.09 -12.19 -2.32
C TYR A 173 -5.62 -12.22 -3.79
N THR A 174 -5.65 -13.40 -4.41
CA THR A 174 -5.27 -13.62 -5.83
C THR A 174 -6.43 -13.42 -6.81
N ASN A 175 -7.66 -13.67 -6.37
CA ASN A 175 -8.84 -13.53 -7.20
C ASN A 175 -9.69 -12.35 -6.73
N GLY A 176 -9.84 -11.36 -7.59
CA GLY A 176 -10.82 -10.28 -7.44
C GLY A 176 -12.08 -10.55 -8.26
N ASP A 177 -13.15 -9.80 -7.98
CA ASP A 177 -14.38 -9.84 -8.79
C ASP A 177 -14.16 -9.18 -10.16
N ASN A 178 -13.25 -8.21 -10.23
CA ASN A 178 -12.99 -7.39 -11.41
C ASN A 178 -11.59 -7.64 -11.98
N GLN A 179 -10.60 -7.83 -11.11
CA GLN A 179 -9.21 -7.97 -11.53
C GLN A 179 -8.41 -8.92 -10.65
N ASN A 180 -7.49 -9.65 -11.28
CA ASN A 180 -6.47 -10.44 -10.59
C ASN A 180 -5.14 -9.67 -10.63
N PRO A 181 -4.42 -9.56 -9.51
CA PRO A 181 -3.17 -8.84 -9.49
C PRO A 181 -2.08 -9.57 -10.26
N ASP A 182 -1.33 -8.83 -11.09
CA ASP A 182 -0.11 -9.31 -11.73
C ASP A 182 1.03 -9.41 -10.68
N GLU A 183 1.16 -8.38 -9.83
CA GLU A 183 2.12 -8.35 -8.72
C GLU A 183 1.43 -8.38 -7.33
N ILE A 184 1.82 -9.34 -6.51
CA ILE A 184 1.39 -9.44 -5.09
C ILE A 184 2.30 -8.58 -4.21
N ILE A 185 3.62 -8.80 -4.31
CA ILE A 185 4.65 -7.93 -3.72
C ILE A 185 5.85 -7.86 -4.67
N ASP A 186 6.02 -6.72 -5.33
CA ASP A 186 7.26 -6.34 -5.99
C ASP A 186 8.05 -5.35 -5.11
N ASN A 187 9.14 -5.83 -4.50
CA ASN A 187 10.07 -5.02 -3.71
C ASN A 187 11.35 -4.65 -4.47
N THR A 188 11.31 -4.61 -5.81
CA THR A 188 12.46 -4.24 -6.66
C THR A 188 13.05 -2.89 -6.25
N GLY A 189 14.37 -2.87 -6.08
CA GLY A 189 15.13 -1.69 -5.62
C GLY A 189 15.23 -1.54 -4.10
N GLY A 190 14.42 -2.32 -3.36
CA GLY A 190 14.42 -2.38 -1.91
C GLY A 190 15.58 -3.19 -1.33
N ASN A 191 15.75 -3.12 -0.01
CA ASN A 191 16.74 -3.93 0.68
C ASN A 191 16.43 -4.18 2.17
N ASP A 192 16.97 -5.28 2.68
CA ASP A 192 16.96 -5.65 4.10
C ASP A 192 15.56 -5.62 4.75
N THR A 193 14.51 -5.88 3.96
CA THR A 193 13.12 -5.88 4.43
C THR A 193 12.75 -7.24 5.03
N GLN A 194 12.07 -7.22 6.18
CA GLN A 194 11.57 -8.42 6.84
C GLN A 194 10.09 -8.63 6.44
N ILE A 195 9.83 -9.72 5.74
CA ILE A 195 8.50 -10.08 5.22
C ILE A 195 8.11 -11.40 5.87
N TYR A 196 7.17 -11.40 6.82
CA TYR A 196 6.84 -12.61 7.59
C TYR A 196 5.40 -12.64 8.12
N GLY A 197 4.88 -13.85 8.37
CA GLY A 197 3.56 -14.04 8.96
C GLY A 197 2.39 -13.58 8.07
N ASN A 198 2.65 -13.25 6.80
CA ASN A 198 1.60 -12.92 5.84
C ASN A 198 0.94 -14.19 5.30
N LYS A 199 -0.31 -14.06 4.85
CA LYS A 199 -0.99 -15.08 4.06
C LYS A 199 -0.93 -14.71 2.59
N PHE A 200 -0.15 -15.46 1.83
CA PHE A 200 -0.02 -15.31 0.38
C PHE A 200 -0.87 -16.32 -0.36
N PRO A 201 -1.55 -15.91 -1.45
CA PRO A 201 -2.51 -16.75 -2.15
C PRO A 201 -1.88 -17.65 -3.22
N GLU A 202 -0.66 -17.33 -3.66
CA GLU A 202 0.02 -17.96 -4.79
C GLU A 202 1.36 -18.58 -4.37
N PRO A 203 1.95 -19.46 -5.20
CA PRO A 203 3.28 -20.01 -4.97
C PRO A 203 4.35 -18.91 -4.99
N TYR A 204 5.40 -19.12 -4.20
CA TYR A 204 6.49 -18.16 -4.01
C TYR A 204 7.45 -18.04 -5.21
N THR A 205 6.97 -17.43 -6.29
CA THR A 205 7.76 -17.21 -7.51
C THR A 205 7.51 -15.85 -8.13
N THR A 206 8.41 -15.47 -9.04
CA THR A 206 8.20 -14.32 -9.91
C THR A 206 6.92 -14.45 -10.76
N ALA A 207 6.54 -15.68 -11.15
CA ALA A 207 5.30 -15.88 -11.89
C ALA A 207 4.05 -15.73 -11.01
N GLY A 208 4.17 -15.97 -9.70
CA GLY A 208 3.13 -15.71 -8.71
C GLY A 208 3.10 -14.25 -8.21
N GLY A 209 3.84 -13.33 -8.84
CA GLY A 209 3.84 -11.92 -8.48
C GLY A 209 4.70 -11.56 -7.26
N TYR A 210 5.77 -12.31 -7.00
CA TYR A 210 6.70 -12.04 -5.90
C TYR A 210 8.10 -11.69 -6.42
N VAL A 211 8.55 -10.47 -6.12
CA VAL A 211 9.90 -10.00 -6.44
C VAL A 211 10.58 -9.45 -5.19
N ALA A 212 11.71 -10.06 -4.82
CA ALA A 212 12.47 -9.68 -3.63
C ALA A 212 13.45 -8.52 -3.91
N GLY A 213 13.62 -7.66 -2.91
CA GLY A 213 14.73 -6.73 -2.82
C GLY A 213 16.04 -7.40 -2.38
N THR A 214 17.10 -6.62 -2.28
CA THR A 214 18.42 -7.13 -1.89
C THR A 214 18.43 -7.49 -0.39
N ASN A 215 18.83 -8.72 -0.05
CA ASN A 215 18.88 -9.23 1.34
C ASN A 215 17.53 -9.24 2.08
N ASP A 216 16.41 -9.18 1.37
CA ASP A 216 15.12 -9.34 2.02
C ASP A 216 14.98 -10.73 2.63
N ASN A 217 14.32 -10.80 3.77
CA ASN A 217 14.04 -12.05 4.47
C ASN A 217 12.54 -12.33 4.44
N TRP A 218 12.16 -13.39 3.75
CA TRP A 218 10.78 -13.81 3.52
C TRP A 218 10.36 -14.99 4.39
N ALA A 219 11.14 -15.34 5.41
CA ALA A 219 10.87 -16.51 6.24
C ALA A 219 9.61 -16.34 7.09
N GLY A 220 8.82 -17.42 7.21
CA GLY A 220 7.70 -17.52 8.15
C GLY A 220 6.36 -16.99 7.65
N ASN A 221 6.21 -16.83 6.34
CA ASN A 221 4.92 -16.58 5.71
C ASN A 221 4.19 -17.89 5.38
N MET A 222 2.90 -17.77 5.06
CA MET A 222 2.11 -18.86 4.49
C MET A 222 1.92 -18.66 2.99
N ALA A 223 2.06 -19.72 2.19
CA ALA A 223 1.78 -19.71 0.75
C ALA A 223 1.23 -21.07 0.28
N GLU A 224 0.69 -21.10 -0.93
CA GLU A 224 0.21 -22.34 -1.55
C GLU A 224 1.35 -23.35 -1.75
N ASP A 225 1.09 -24.63 -1.45
CA ASP A 225 2.00 -25.74 -1.76
C ASP A 225 1.93 -26.08 -3.24
N VAL A 226 3.02 -25.86 -3.98
CA VAL A 226 3.15 -26.36 -5.36
C VAL A 226 4.35 -27.28 -5.49
N ALA A 227 4.08 -28.46 -6.06
CA ALA A 227 5.06 -29.52 -6.21
C ALA A 227 6.28 -29.03 -7.00
N GLY A 228 7.44 -29.00 -6.36
CA GLY A 228 8.73 -28.67 -6.99
C GLY A 228 9.26 -27.26 -6.69
N GLU A 229 8.52 -26.44 -5.94
CA GLU A 229 8.96 -25.10 -5.57
C GLU A 229 9.34 -25.02 -4.10
N ALA A 230 10.45 -24.34 -3.80
CA ALA A 230 10.96 -24.21 -2.46
C ALA A 230 10.06 -23.28 -1.65
N ALA A 231 9.14 -23.84 -0.88
CA ALA A 231 8.35 -23.06 0.05
C ALA A 231 9.26 -22.44 1.12
N ASN A 232 9.45 -21.12 1.07
CA ASN A 232 10.23 -20.36 2.05
C ASN A 232 9.44 -20.14 3.38
N GLY A 233 8.44 -20.97 3.66
CA GLY A 233 7.45 -20.77 4.73
C GLY A 233 6.57 -21.99 5.03
N TRP A 234 5.47 -21.77 5.75
CA TRP A 234 4.45 -22.81 5.99
C TRP A 234 3.55 -22.94 4.77
N THR A 235 3.36 -24.14 4.25
CA THR A 235 2.48 -24.34 3.10
C THR A 235 1.08 -24.73 3.51
N TYR A 236 0.10 -24.40 2.66
CA TYR A 236 -1.25 -24.94 2.73
C TYR A 236 -1.66 -25.46 1.35
N ALA A 237 -2.56 -26.44 1.33
CA ALA A 237 -3.22 -26.88 0.10
C ALA A 237 -4.65 -26.33 0.11
N ASP A 238 -5.06 -25.70 -0.98
CA ASP A 238 -6.46 -25.34 -1.13
C ASP A 238 -7.33 -26.60 -1.25
N PRO A 239 -8.51 -26.65 -0.61
CA PRO A 239 -9.44 -27.75 -0.80
C PRO A 239 -9.76 -27.88 -2.29
N ALA A 240 -9.58 -29.07 -2.85
CA ALA A 240 -9.93 -29.34 -4.24
C ALA A 240 -11.36 -28.84 -4.53
N THR A 241 -11.49 -28.01 -5.55
CA THR A 241 -12.80 -27.57 -6.04
C THR A 241 -13.58 -28.79 -6.51
N ALA A 242 -14.83 -28.92 -6.04
CA ALA A 242 -15.76 -29.95 -6.48
C ALA A 242 -16.38 -29.61 -7.85
#